data_AF-A0A5M3M8J8-F1
#
_entry.id   AF-A0A5M3M8J8-F1
#
_cell.length_a   1.000
_cell.length_b   1.000
_cell.length_c   1.000
_cell.angle_alpha   90.00
_cell.angle_beta   90.00
_cell.angle_gamma   90.00
#
_symmetry.space_group_name_H-M   'P 1'
#
loop_
_entity.id
_entity.type
_entity.pdbx_description
1 polymer ?
#
loop_
_entity_poly.entity_id
_entity_poly.type
_entity_poly.pdbx_seq_one_letter_code
_entity_poly.pdbx_strand_id
1 'polypeptide(L)'
;IVNPDYGVPIGCGTFIRPKARWVTVAERMRLSDIGQANDTSHSREVQLWVDGQLGINVDGLILRETADSRTKGIHFSTSFGG
;
A
#
# COMPACT_ATOMS: atom_id res chain seq x y z
N ILE A 1 15.22 4.71 -5.57
CA ILE A 1 16.27 4.19 -4.67
C ILE A 1 15.57 3.29 -3.67
N VAL A 2 15.97 2.02 -3.58
CA VAL A 2 15.42 1.06 -2.60
C VAL A 2 16.42 0.97 -1.46
N ASN A 3 15.95 1.15 -0.24
CA ASN A 3 16.75 0.91 0.95
C ASN A 3 16.38 -0.49 1.50
N PRO A 4 17.36 -1.35 1.84
CA PRO A 4 17.08 -2.70 2.33
C PRO A 4 16.53 -2.72 3.77
N ASP A 5 16.76 -1.67 4.55
CA ASP A 5 16.43 -1.58 5.97
C ASP A 5 15.12 -0.83 6.25
N TYR A 6 14.63 -0.04 5.28
CA TYR A 6 13.44 0.79 5.40
C TYR A 6 12.38 0.49 4.33
N GLY A 7 11.19 1.06 4.51
CA GLY A 7 10.11 0.97 3.53
C GLY A 7 10.47 1.58 2.17
N VAL A 8 9.90 1.03 1.10
CA VAL A 8 10.05 1.56 -0.26
C VAL A 8 9.02 2.68 -0.48
N PRO A 9 9.43 3.90 -0.82
CA PRO A 9 8.49 4.98 -1.11
C PRO A 9 7.79 4.74 -2.46
N ILE A 10 6.46 4.81 -2.46
CA ILE A 10 5.62 4.66 -3.66
C ILE A 10 4.66 5.85 -3.74
N GLY A 11 4.44 6.37 -4.96
CA GLY A 11 3.49 7.46 -5.19
C GLY A 11 3.93 8.82 -4.61
N CYS A 12 5.24 9.05 -4.49
CA CYS A 12 5.78 10.32 -4.05
C CYS A 12 5.29 11.46 -4.95
N GLY A 13 4.70 12.50 -4.34
CA GLY A 13 4.18 13.65 -5.06
C GLY A 13 2.81 13.46 -5.70
N THR A 14 2.22 12.26 -5.65
CA THR A 14 0.88 12.00 -6.19
C THR A 14 -0.22 12.76 -5.43
N PHE A 15 0.02 13.06 -4.15
CA PHE A 15 -0.89 13.83 -3.32
C PHE A 15 -0.14 14.93 -2.59
N ILE A 16 -0.76 16.10 -2.51
CA ILE A 16 -0.29 17.23 -1.69
C ILE A 16 -1.27 17.36 -0.53
N ARG A 17 -0.76 17.25 0.70
CA ARG A 17 -1.61 17.40 1.88
C ARG A 17 -2.10 18.86 1.99
N PRO A 18 -3.42 19.09 1.97
CA PRO A 18 -4.00 20.40 2.17
C PRO A 18 -3.85 20.82 3.64
N LYS A 19 -3.77 22.13 3.88
CA LYS A 19 -3.70 22.68 5.24
C LYS A 19 -5.13 22.95 5.75
N ALA A 20 -5.33 22.75 7.05
CA ALA A 20 -6.54 23.16 7.78
C ALA A 20 -7.87 22.64 7.22
N ARG A 21 -7.89 21.46 6.58
CA ARG A 21 -9.14 20.79 6.21
C ARG A 21 -9.07 19.29 6.48
N TRP A 22 -10.25 18.70 6.61
CA TRP A 22 -10.41 17.26 6.62
C TRP A 22 -9.99 16.66 5.28
N VAL A 23 -9.35 15.49 5.37
CA VAL A 23 -8.95 14.67 4.24
C VAL A 23 -9.50 13.28 4.48
N THR A 24 -10.24 12.74 3.51
CA THR A 24 -10.70 11.35 3.58
C THR A 24 -9.69 10.47 2.87
N VAL A 25 -9.19 9.45 3.56
CA VAL A 25 -8.26 8.48 3.00
C VAL A 25 -8.91 7.11 3.02
N ALA A 26 -8.83 6.40 1.90
CA ALA A 26 -9.16 4.99 1.82
C ALA A 26 -7.92 4.23 1.34
N GLU A 27 -7.63 3.11 2.00
CA GLU A 27 -6.58 2.17 1.60
C GLU A 27 -7.23 0.81 1.38
N ARG A 28 -6.89 0.17 0.26
CA ARG A 28 -7.32 -1.19 -0.05
C ARG A 28 -6.08 -2.04 -0.25
N MET A 29 -6.07 -3.19 0.41
CA MET A 29 -5.05 -4.21 0.23
C MET A 29 -5.68 -5.55 -0.15
N ARG A 30 -5.13 -6.20 -1.17
CA ARG A 30 -5.46 -7.56 -1.57
C ARG A 30 -4.21 -8.43 -1.47
N LEU A 31 -4.22 -9.40 -0.55
CA LEU A 31 -3.10 -10.33 -0.36
C LEU A 31 -2.83 -11.13 -1.63
N SER A 32 -1.54 -11.41 -1.89
CA SER A 32 -1.09 -12.24 -3.00
C SER A 32 -1.55 -13.70 -2.89
N ASP A 33 -1.82 -14.34 -4.01
CA ASP A 33 -1.99 -15.79 -4.07
C ASP A 33 -0.63 -16.47 -3.92
N ILE A 34 -0.58 -17.55 -3.13
CA ILE A 34 0.68 -18.21 -2.76
C ILE A 34 1.21 -19.00 -3.95
N GLY A 35 2.52 -18.89 -4.21
CA GLY A 35 3.19 -19.55 -5.34
C GLY A 35 2.91 -18.91 -6.69
N GLN A 36 2.03 -17.90 -6.77
CA GLN A 36 1.64 -17.23 -8.01
C GLN A 36 2.43 -15.92 -8.23
N ALA A 37 3.62 -15.79 -7.64
CA ALA A 37 4.44 -14.58 -7.70
C ALA A 37 4.78 -14.11 -9.13
N ASN A 38 4.73 -14.99 -10.12
CA ASN A 38 5.02 -14.71 -11.53
C ASN A 38 3.78 -14.68 -12.43
N ASP A 39 2.59 -14.94 -11.89
CA ASP A 39 1.34 -14.87 -12.63
C ASP A 39 0.72 -13.47 -12.45
N THR A 40 0.67 -12.72 -13.54
CA THR A 40 0.09 -11.36 -13.63
C THR A 40 -1.44 -11.38 -13.73
N SER A 41 -2.06 -12.56 -13.85
CA SER A 41 -3.51 -12.72 -13.92
C SER A 41 -4.18 -12.60 -12.54
N HIS A 42 -3.39 -12.66 -11.47
CA HIS A 42 -3.86 -12.56 -10.09
C HIS A 42 -3.57 -11.18 -9.51
N SER A 43 -4.61 -10.35 -9.44
CA SER A 43 -4.58 -9.03 -8.81
C SER A 43 -4.07 -9.11 -7.37
N ARG A 44 -2.92 -8.50 -7.11
CA ARG A 44 -2.32 -8.36 -5.77
C ARG A 44 -1.98 -6.90 -5.58
N GLU A 45 -2.97 -6.22 -5.03
CA GLU A 45 -3.13 -4.79 -5.20
C GLU A 45 -2.99 -4.05 -3.87
N VAL A 46 -2.26 -2.94 -3.92
CA VAL A 46 -2.35 -1.88 -2.92
C VAL A 46 -2.85 -0.63 -3.63
N GLN A 47 -3.98 -0.11 -3.14
CA GLN A 47 -4.61 1.09 -3.67
C GLN A 47 -4.80 2.13 -2.57
N LEU A 48 -4.55 3.39 -2.90
CA LEU A 48 -4.78 4.53 -2.01
C LEU A 48 -5.60 5.60 -2.73
N TRP A 49 -6.70 5.99 -2.09
CA TRP A 49 -7.53 7.11 -2.49
C TRP A 49 -7.43 8.23 -1.48
N VAL A 50 -7.37 9.46 -1.98
CA VAL A 50 -7.45 10.68 -1.17
C VAL A 50 -8.58 11.53 -1.71
N ASP A 51 -9.54 11.86 -0.86
CA ASP A 51 -10.77 12.58 -1.22
C ASP A 51 -11.50 11.96 -2.44
N GLY A 52 -11.54 10.63 -2.47
CA GLY A 52 -12.18 9.85 -3.53
C GLY A 52 -11.35 9.70 -4.81
N GLN A 53 -10.20 10.36 -4.92
CA GLN A 53 -9.31 10.24 -6.09
C GLN A 53 -8.29 9.12 -5.88
N LEU A 54 -8.29 8.13 -6.78
CA LEU A 54 -7.28 7.07 -6.82
C LEU A 54 -5.94 7.68 -7.27
N GLY A 55 -4.92 7.62 -6.43
CA GLY A 55 -3.59 8.11 -6.78
C GLY A 55 -2.51 7.04 -6.72
N ILE A 56 -2.62 6.08 -5.80
CA ILE A 56 -1.71 4.93 -5.79
C ILE A 56 -2.50 3.71 -6.21
N ASN A 57 -2.03 3.02 -7.25
CA ASN A 57 -2.56 1.74 -7.72
C ASN A 57 -1.38 0.86 -8.13
N VAL A 58 -0.94 0.00 -7.21
CA VAL A 58 0.21 -0.88 -7.41
C VAL A 58 -0.30 -2.30 -7.49
N ASP A 59 0.18 -3.04 -8.48
CA ASP A 59 -0.09 -4.47 -8.66
C ASP A 59 1.22 -5.27 -8.70
N GLY A 60 1.14 -6.60 -8.72
CA GLY A 60 2.29 -7.50 -8.77
C GLY A 60 3.03 -7.66 -7.43
N LEU A 61 2.49 -7.15 -6.32
CA LEU A 61 3.12 -7.20 -5.00
C LEU A 61 3.01 -8.57 -4.31
N ILE A 62 4.13 -9.14 -3.87
CA ILE A 62 4.12 -10.31 -2.98
C ILE A 62 3.90 -9.82 -1.54
N LEU A 63 2.67 -9.93 -1.04
CA LEU A 63 2.28 -9.50 0.32
C LEU A 63 2.28 -10.65 1.33
N ARG A 64 2.31 -11.89 0.84
CA ARG A 64 2.49 -13.10 1.64
C ARG A 64 3.11 -14.22 0.83
N GLU A 65 3.87 -15.05 1.52
CA GLU A 65 4.50 -16.26 0.95
C GLU A 65 3.91 -17.55 1.50
N THR A 66 3.18 -17.48 2.62
CA THR A 66 2.62 -18.66 3.29
C THR A 66 1.11 -18.55 3.48
N ALA A 67 0.49 -19.72 3.63
CA ALA A 67 -0.93 -19.85 3.92
C ALA A 67 -1.29 -19.48 5.35
N ASP A 68 -0.35 -19.12 6.22
CA ASP A 68 -0.67 -18.66 7.58
C ASP A 68 -0.67 -17.14 7.69
N SER A 69 -0.07 -16.45 6.72
CA SER A 69 -0.06 -14.99 6.65
C SER A 69 -1.46 -14.47 6.30
N ARG A 70 -1.98 -13.61 7.18
CA ARG A 70 -3.33 -13.01 7.11
C ARG A 70 -3.26 -11.53 7.49
N THR A 71 -4.23 -10.76 7.04
CA THR A 71 -4.47 -9.40 7.54
C THR A 71 -4.85 -9.48 9.02
N LYS A 72 -4.10 -8.79 9.88
CA LYS A 72 -4.29 -8.83 11.34
C LYS A 72 -5.01 -7.60 11.91
N GLY A 73 -5.24 -6.58 11.10
CA GLY A 73 -5.87 -5.33 11.51
C GLY A 73 -5.16 -4.12 10.91
N ILE A 74 -5.30 -2.98 11.58
CA ILE A 74 -4.75 -1.69 11.17
C ILE A 74 -3.57 -1.36 12.08
N HIS A 75 -2.43 -1.03 11.48
CA HIS A 75 -1.30 -0.46 12.20
C HIS A 75 -1.39 1.06 12.11
N PHE A 76 -1.78 1.71 13.21
CA PHE A 76 -1.81 3.17 13.30
C PHE A 76 -0.49 3.69 13.88
N SER A 77 0.27 4.44 13.08
CA SER A 77 1.51 5.07 13.50
C SER A 77 1.59 6.49 12.96
N THR A 78 1.94 7.44 13.84
CA THR A 78 2.15 8.84 13.47
C THR A 78 3.29 9.43 14.28
N SER A 79 4.32 9.91 13.58
CA SER A 79 5.50 10.57 14.13
C SER A 79 6.12 11.46 13.05
N PHE A 80 7.09 12.28 13.45
CA PHE A 80 8.04 12.84 12.49
C PHE A 80 9.17 11.81 12.25
N GLY A 81 9.75 11.80 11.05
CA GLY A 81 10.79 10.84 10.65
C GLY A 81 12.12 10.97 11.42
N GLY A 82 13.14 10.17 11.10
CA GLY A 82 13.31 9.28 9.94
C GLY A 82 13.36 7.80 10.26
#